data_AF-A0A0D2S2B2-F1
#
_entry.id   AF-A0A0D2S2B2-F1
#
_cell.length_a   1.000
_cell.length_b   1.000
_cell.length_c   1.000
_cell.angle_alpha   90.00
_cell.angle_beta   90.00
_cell.angle_gamma   90.00
#
_symmetry.space_group_name_H-M   'P 1'
#
loop_
_entity.id
_entity.type
_entity.pdbx_description
1 polymer ?
#
loop_
_entity_poly.entity_id
_entity_poly.type
_entity_poly.pdbx_seq_one_letter_code
_entity_poly.pdbx_strand_id
1 'polypeptide(L)'
;MMTEEDDLYPSSVKMRYPIFIFFKDVRHVFKLDELGSEIAQIALPAALALTADPIASLVDTAFIGQIGAVELAAVGVSIALFNQVSRIAIFPLVSVTTSFVAEEDTIGRVSSEAQESDYVETGSCVDTESNELIPQKECIEGTYRPKTLGSSFDVVKIEPERRHIPSASSALVIGGILGLLQALFLISGAKPLLNFMGISSDSPMLNPAQQYLTLRSLGAPAVLLSLAMQGVFRGFKDTKTPLYATVAGDVANIILDPIFMFVFRLGVSGAAIAHVISQYLISVILLWKLMSQVDLLPPSLKHLYFGFLLLIRVMAVTFCITLSASMAARLGSTSMAAFQVCLQVWLATSLLADGLAVAGQAILASSFARKDNEKATATASRVLQLGLVLGLILAVILGGGLSFGAKLFTKDADVLRLIGTGIPFVAATQPINSLAFVFDGVNFGASDFAYSAFSLVLVAIASIICLCILSSTHGFIGLWISLTIYMSLRAFAGFWRIGTGTGPWKFLRG
;
A
#
# COMPACT_ATOMS: atom_id res chain seq x y z
N MET A 1 -54.18 39.47 35.25
CA MET A 1 -53.70 38.73 36.44
C MET A 1 -53.44 37.31 35.94
N MET A 2 -52.19 36.98 35.58
CA MET A 2 -51.20 36.29 36.45
C MET A 2 -51.70 34.89 36.83
N THR A 3 -51.01 33.75 36.69
CA THR A 3 -49.66 33.33 36.24
C THR A 3 -49.66 31.78 36.41
N GLU A 4 -48.53 31.12 36.05
CA GLU A 4 -48.15 29.69 36.21
C GLU A 4 -48.28 28.89 34.89
N GLU A 5 -47.23 28.71 34.05
CA GLU A 5 -45.87 28.12 34.28
C GLU A 5 -45.97 26.81 35.07
N ASP A 6 -45.33 25.69 34.76
CA ASP A 6 -44.35 25.25 33.76
C ASP A 6 -44.32 23.71 33.91
N ASP A 7 -43.97 22.97 32.86
CA ASP A 7 -43.07 21.79 32.94
C ASP A 7 -43.01 21.09 31.58
N LEU A 8 -42.33 21.81 30.69
CA LEU A 8 -41.58 21.26 29.58
C LEU A 8 -40.47 20.36 30.18
N TYR A 9 -40.61 19.04 30.13
CA TYR A 9 -39.44 18.16 30.32
C TYR A 9 -38.60 18.20 29.04
N PRO A 10 -37.39 18.79 29.03
CA PRO A 10 -36.48 18.51 27.94
C PRO A 10 -35.99 17.08 28.11
N SER A 11 -36.26 16.24 27.11
CA SER A 11 -35.61 14.94 26.94
C SER A 11 -34.10 15.10 27.19
N SER A 12 -33.59 14.43 28.22
CA SER A 12 -32.19 14.49 28.62
C SER A 12 -31.27 14.32 27.42
N VAL A 13 -30.64 15.42 26.97
CA VAL A 13 -29.56 15.38 26.00
C VAL A 13 -28.41 14.63 26.67
N LYS A 14 -28.33 13.32 26.45
CA LYS A 14 -27.13 12.55 26.79
C LYS A 14 -25.99 13.16 26.00
N MET A 15 -25.18 13.99 26.66
CA MET A 15 -23.85 14.39 26.20
C MET A 15 -23.06 13.10 25.91
N ARG A 16 -23.15 12.60 24.67
CA ARG A 16 -22.36 11.46 24.22
C ARG A 16 -20.96 11.99 24.02
N TYR A 17 -20.10 11.76 25.00
CA TYR A 17 -18.67 12.01 24.81
C TYR A 17 -18.19 11.20 23.60
N PRO A 18 -17.57 11.82 22.58
CA PRO A 18 -17.21 11.12 21.35
C PRO A 18 -16.28 9.91 21.58
N ILE A 19 -15.55 9.89 22.70
CA ILE A 19 -14.68 8.79 23.15
C ILE A 19 -15.44 7.45 23.27
N PHE A 20 -16.74 7.44 23.56
CA PHE A 20 -17.51 6.19 23.66
C PHE A 20 -17.62 5.43 22.33
N ILE A 21 -17.28 6.04 21.19
CA ILE A 21 -17.26 5.38 19.88
C ILE A 21 -16.37 4.13 19.88
N PHE A 22 -15.22 4.16 20.57
CA PHE A 22 -14.26 3.05 20.55
C PHE A 22 -14.78 1.80 21.26
N PHE A 23 -15.74 1.97 22.18
CA PHE A 23 -16.37 0.90 22.95
C PHE A 23 -17.81 0.61 22.51
N LYS A 24 -18.27 1.26 21.43
CA LYS A 24 -19.60 1.01 20.89
C LYS A 24 -19.65 -0.42 20.33
N ASP A 25 -20.70 -1.16 20.68
CA ASP A 25 -20.98 -2.49 20.13
C ASP A 25 -19.86 -3.54 20.26
N VAL A 26 -19.03 -3.50 21.32
CA VAL A 26 -17.94 -4.47 21.57
C VAL A 26 -18.42 -5.93 21.54
N ARG A 27 -19.67 -6.21 21.95
CA ARG A 27 -20.26 -7.56 21.87
C ARG A 27 -20.43 -8.06 20.44
N HIS A 28 -20.49 -7.14 19.48
CA HIS A 28 -20.66 -7.46 18.08
C HIS A 28 -19.34 -7.74 17.37
N VAL A 29 -18.15 -7.48 17.94
CA VAL A 29 -16.82 -7.55 17.26
C VAL A 29 -16.61 -8.74 16.31
N PHE A 30 -17.09 -9.94 16.66
CA PHE A 30 -16.96 -11.14 15.83
C PHE A 30 -18.22 -11.57 15.09
N LYS A 31 -19.32 -10.80 15.21
CA LYS A 31 -20.59 -11.11 14.55
C LYS A 31 -20.45 -10.90 13.05
N LEU A 32 -20.80 -11.92 12.27
CA LEU A 32 -20.92 -11.85 10.81
C LEU A 32 -22.27 -11.22 10.42
N ASP A 33 -22.52 -10.00 10.92
CA ASP A 33 -23.60 -9.15 10.41
C ASP A 33 -23.22 -8.60 9.02
N GLU A 34 -24.15 -7.90 8.37
CA GLU A 34 -23.94 -7.33 7.03
C GLU A 34 -22.63 -6.50 6.96
N LEU A 35 -22.38 -5.68 7.98
CA LEU A 35 -21.15 -4.89 8.11
C LEU A 35 -19.91 -5.76 8.33
N GLY A 36 -19.96 -6.75 9.23
CA GLY A 36 -18.85 -7.67 9.48
C GLY A 36 -18.47 -8.49 8.25
N SER A 37 -19.46 -8.94 7.46
CA SER A 37 -19.25 -9.62 6.18
C SER A 37 -18.64 -8.68 5.14
N GLU A 38 -19.15 -7.44 5.02
CA GLU A 38 -18.61 -6.41 4.12
C GLU A 38 -17.13 -6.10 4.45
N ILE A 39 -16.80 -5.92 5.74
CA ILE A 39 -15.42 -5.71 6.19
C ILE A 39 -14.54 -6.90 5.83
N ALA A 40 -14.98 -8.14 6.10
CA ALA A 40 -14.18 -9.34 5.85
C ALA A 40 -13.91 -9.56 4.35
N GLN A 41 -14.91 -9.31 3.49
CA GLN A 41 -14.79 -9.46 2.03
C GLN A 41 -13.75 -8.50 1.42
N ILE A 42 -13.55 -7.32 2.02
CA ILE A 42 -12.55 -6.35 1.57
C ILE A 42 -11.21 -6.61 2.26
N ALA A 43 -11.21 -6.81 3.57
CA ALA A 43 -10.00 -6.87 4.38
C ALA A 43 -9.17 -8.12 4.13
N LEU A 44 -9.79 -9.30 3.97
CA LEU A 44 -9.05 -10.57 3.84
C LEU A 44 -8.24 -10.63 2.53
N PRO A 45 -8.83 -10.34 1.34
CA PRO A 45 -8.05 -10.30 0.11
C PRO A 45 -6.97 -9.20 0.12
N ALA A 46 -7.27 -8.03 0.70
CA ALA A 46 -6.31 -6.95 0.82
C ALA A 46 -5.13 -7.34 1.73
N ALA A 47 -5.39 -7.95 2.88
CA ALA A 47 -4.35 -8.43 3.79
C ALA A 47 -3.45 -9.49 3.13
N LEU A 48 -4.04 -10.46 2.41
CA LEU A 48 -3.28 -11.48 1.67
C LEU A 48 -2.41 -10.87 0.57
N ALA A 49 -2.96 -9.90 -0.19
CA ALA A 49 -2.21 -9.22 -1.23
C ALA A 49 -1.04 -8.40 -0.66
N LEU A 50 -1.26 -7.66 0.43
CA LEU A 50 -0.27 -6.78 1.04
C LEU A 50 0.80 -7.52 1.84
N THR A 51 0.60 -8.80 2.13
CA THR A 51 1.53 -9.63 2.92
C THR A 51 2.40 -10.55 2.10
N ALA A 52 2.11 -10.74 0.81
CA ALA A 52 2.94 -11.52 -0.10
C ALA A 52 4.40 -11.02 -0.12
N ASP A 53 4.64 -9.76 -0.49
CA ASP A 53 6.00 -9.20 -0.59
C ASP A 53 6.75 -9.20 0.76
N PRO A 54 6.12 -8.79 1.89
CA PRO A 54 6.79 -8.87 3.19
C PRO A 54 7.17 -10.28 3.62
N ILE A 55 6.35 -11.29 3.31
CA ILE A 55 6.66 -12.70 3.59
C ILE A 55 7.84 -13.15 2.72
N ALA A 56 7.84 -12.82 1.43
CA ALA A 56 8.97 -13.13 0.56
C ALA A 56 10.26 -12.46 1.05
N SER A 57 10.17 -11.20 1.46
CA SER A 57 11.30 -10.45 2.00
C SER A 57 11.81 -10.99 3.36
N LEU A 58 10.97 -11.64 4.17
CA LEU A 58 11.42 -12.37 5.36
C LEU A 58 12.26 -13.61 5.00
N VAL A 59 11.88 -14.31 3.93
CA VAL A 59 12.64 -15.47 3.43
C VAL A 59 14.01 -15.02 2.90
N ASP A 60 14.06 -13.95 2.10
CA ASP A 60 15.31 -13.34 1.63
C ASP A 60 16.21 -12.93 2.82
N THR A 61 15.65 -12.22 3.80
CA THR A 61 16.37 -11.84 5.02
C THR A 61 16.92 -13.06 5.77
N ALA A 62 16.17 -14.17 5.81
CA ALA A 62 16.64 -15.40 6.42
C ALA A 62 17.81 -16.03 5.64
N PHE A 63 17.76 -16.07 4.31
CA PHE A 63 18.89 -16.54 3.51
C PHE A 63 20.14 -15.67 3.70
N ILE A 64 19.99 -14.35 3.71
CA ILE A 64 21.10 -13.41 3.89
C ILE A 64 21.72 -13.57 5.28
N GLY A 65 20.90 -13.74 6.31
CA GLY A 65 21.39 -13.93 7.67
C GLY A 65 22.09 -15.27 7.92
N GLN A 66 21.91 -16.27 7.04
CA GLN A 66 22.71 -17.50 7.05
C GLN A 66 24.11 -17.32 6.46
N ILE A 67 24.38 -16.24 5.70
CA ILE A 67 25.73 -15.92 5.24
C ILE A 67 26.57 -15.41 6.42
N GLY A 68 26.05 -14.43 7.15
CA GLY A 68 26.75 -13.83 8.28
C GLY A 68 26.08 -12.58 8.84
N ALA A 69 26.47 -12.21 10.05
CA ALA A 69 25.93 -11.03 10.74
C ALA A 69 26.35 -9.71 10.06
N VAL A 70 27.57 -9.65 9.53
CA VAL A 70 28.08 -8.44 8.84
C VAL A 70 27.31 -8.20 7.55
N GLU A 71 27.08 -9.25 6.79
CA GLU A 71 26.32 -9.25 5.54
C GLU A 71 24.86 -8.84 5.78
N LEU A 72 24.21 -9.42 6.78
CA LEU A 72 22.86 -9.08 7.16
C LEU A 72 22.73 -7.60 7.58
N ALA A 73 23.67 -7.12 8.39
CA ALA A 73 23.72 -5.73 8.79
C ALA A 73 23.92 -4.79 7.59
N ALA A 74 24.87 -5.12 6.71
CA ALA A 74 25.21 -4.35 5.52
C ALA A 74 24.03 -4.25 4.54
N VAL A 75 23.32 -5.37 4.33
CA VAL A 75 22.10 -5.40 3.51
C VAL A 75 21.00 -4.56 4.16
N GLY A 76 20.79 -4.66 5.48
CA GLY A 76 19.77 -3.89 6.18
C GLY A 76 19.93 -2.37 5.98
N VAL A 77 21.17 -1.85 6.07
CA VAL A 77 21.43 -0.42 5.80
C VAL A 77 21.16 -0.06 4.35
N SER A 78 21.56 -0.93 3.43
CA SER A 78 21.36 -0.73 1.99
C SER A 78 19.88 -0.72 1.61
N ILE A 79 19.08 -1.62 2.19
CA ILE A 79 17.63 -1.68 2.01
C ILE A 79 16.98 -0.42 2.57
N ALA A 80 17.38 0.05 3.75
CA ALA A 80 16.84 1.27 4.35
C ALA A 80 17.08 2.49 3.44
N LEU A 81 18.30 2.66 2.92
CA LEU A 81 18.63 3.71 1.95
C LEU A 81 17.83 3.59 0.65
N PHE A 82 17.82 2.40 0.04
CA PHE A 82 17.10 2.15 -1.20
C PHE A 82 15.60 2.47 -1.04
N ASN A 83 14.99 2.01 0.05
CA ASN A 83 13.58 2.26 0.34
C ASN A 83 13.29 3.74 0.60
N GLN A 84 14.20 4.45 1.28
CA GLN A 84 14.02 5.88 1.55
C GLN A 84 14.00 6.69 0.25
N VAL A 85 14.93 6.42 -0.67
CA VAL A 85 14.96 7.11 -1.98
C VAL A 85 13.77 6.68 -2.83
N SER A 86 13.45 5.38 -2.86
CA SER A 86 12.32 4.86 -3.63
C SER A 86 11.00 5.48 -3.20
N ARG A 87 10.71 5.55 -1.90
CA ARG A 87 9.40 6.03 -1.42
C ARG A 87 9.10 7.48 -1.77
N ILE A 88 10.13 8.32 -1.94
CA ILE A 88 9.98 9.70 -2.41
C ILE A 88 9.49 9.71 -3.87
N ALA A 89 9.99 8.80 -4.71
CA ALA A 89 9.59 8.68 -6.11
C ALA A 89 8.26 7.94 -6.31
N ILE A 90 8.02 6.89 -5.51
CA ILE A 90 6.85 6.01 -5.62
C ILE A 90 5.55 6.76 -5.34
N PHE A 91 5.53 7.56 -4.27
CA PHE A 91 4.27 8.15 -3.81
C PHE A 91 3.61 9.05 -4.86
N PRO A 92 4.32 10.04 -5.46
CA PRO A 92 3.76 10.81 -6.55
C PRO A 92 3.38 9.94 -7.73
N LEU A 93 4.25 9.01 -8.13
CA LEU A 93 4.05 8.21 -9.33
C LEU A 93 2.76 7.38 -9.26
N VAL A 94 2.57 6.62 -8.18
CA VAL A 94 1.40 5.74 -8.02
C VAL A 94 0.12 6.54 -7.80
N SER A 95 0.15 7.55 -6.92
CA SER A 95 -1.06 8.30 -6.55
C SER A 95 -1.58 9.12 -7.73
N VAL A 96 -0.70 9.78 -8.47
CA VAL A 96 -1.05 10.57 -9.67
C VAL A 96 -1.61 9.64 -10.74
N THR A 97 -0.88 8.57 -11.07
CA THR A 97 -1.28 7.64 -12.13
C THR A 97 -2.64 7.02 -11.87
N THR A 98 -2.90 6.56 -10.65
CA THR A 98 -4.17 5.89 -10.32
C THR A 98 -5.37 6.83 -10.51
N SER A 99 -5.26 8.09 -10.07
CA SER A 99 -6.35 9.06 -10.17
C SER A 99 -6.62 9.47 -11.62
N PHE A 100 -5.59 9.83 -12.39
CA PHE A 100 -5.77 10.27 -13.78
C PHE A 100 -6.25 9.15 -14.69
N VAL A 101 -5.74 7.93 -14.49
CA VAL A 101 -6.18 6.77 -15.25
C VAL A 101 -7.64 6.42 -14.94
N ALA A 102 -8.05 6.53 -13.67
CA ALA A 102 -9.45 6.31 -13.30
C ALA A 102 -10.40 7.38 -13.89
N GLU A 103 -9.96 8.63 -13.95
CA GLU A 103 -10.72 9.73 -14.58
C GLU A 103 -10.87 9.51 -16.08
N GLU A 104 -9.78 9.22 -16.80
CA GLU A 104 -9.78 8.97 -18.25
C GLU A 104 -10.59 7.71 -18.61
N ASP A 105 -10.47 6.61 -17.85
CA ASP A 105 -11.26 5.39 -18.06
C ASP A 105 -12.76 5.64 -17.85
N THR A 106 -13.13 6.49 -16.88
CA THR A 106 -14.53 6.84 -16.64
C THR A 106 -15.10 7.70 -17.76
N ILE A 107 -14.36 8.72 -18.22
CA ILE A 107 -14.78 9.59 -19.34
C ILE A 107 -14.93 8.77 -20.62
N GLY A 108 -13.99 7.86 -20.91
CA GLY A 108 -14.06 6.97 -22.07
C GLY A 108 -15.32 6.11 -22.08
N ARG A 109 -15.67 5.47 -20.94
CA ARG A 109 -16.89 4.66 -20.83
C ARG A 109 -18.16 5.46 -21.03
N VAL A 110 -18.27 6.64 -20.41
CA VAL A 110 -19.45 7.51 -20.56
C VAL A 110 -19.61 7.96 -22.02
N SER A 111 -18.51 8.24 -22.72
CA SER A 111 -18.56 8.61 -24.14
C SER A 111 -19.02 7.45 -25.04
N SER A 112 -18.56 6.22 -24.77
CA SER A 112 -19.02 5.03 -25.50
C SER A 112 -20.48 4.69 -25.21
N GLU A 113 -20.92 4.79 -23.95
CA GLU A 113 -22.31 4.56 -23.54
C GLU A 113 -23.26 5.61 -24.13
N ALA A 114 -22.85 6.89 -24.21
CA ALA A 114 -23.61 7.94 -24.88
C ALA A 114 -23.71 7.72 -26.40
N GLN A 115 -22.64 7.24 -27.03
CA GLN A 115 -22.68 6.85 -28.45
C GLN A 115 -23.60 5.65 -28.67
N GLU A 116 -23.55 4.62 -27.82
CA GLU A 116 -24.47 3.48 -27.90
C GLU A 116 -25.94 3.90 -27.67
N SER A 117 -26.23 4.83 -26.75
CA SER A 117 -27.60 5.34 -26.58
C SER A 117 -28.09 6.14 -27.80
N ASP A 118 -27.22 6.94 -28.41
CA ASP A 118 -27.56 7.67 -29.64
C ASP A 118 -27.82 6.70 -30.82
N TYR A 119 -27.07 5.59 -30.95
CA TYR A 119 -27.35 4.57 -31.96
C TYR A 119 -28.68 3.82 -31.70
N VAL A 120 -29.04 3.59 -30.43
CA VAL A 120 -30.31 2.94 -30.06
C VAL A 120 -31.51 3.90 -30.21
N GLU A 121 -31.38 5.18 -29.87
CA GLU A 121 -32.44 6.19 -30.09
C GLU A 121 -32.66 6.47 -31.59
N THR A 122 -31.58 6.54 -32.38
CA THR A 122 -31.68 6.71 -33.85
C THR A 122 -32.27 5.47 -34.54
N GLY A 123 -32.17 4.29 -33.91
CA GLY A 123 -32.82 3.06 -34.37
C GLY A 123 -34.31 2.93 -34.01
N SER A 124 -34.88 3.85 -33.22
CA SER A 124 -36.27 3.78 -32.75
C SER A 124 -37.24 4.80 -33.37
N CYS A 125 -36.77 5.69 -34.25
CA CYS A 125 -37.55 6.78 -34.84
C CYS A 125 -37.85 6.61 -36.34
N VAL A 126 -38.17 5.39 -36.79
CA VAL A 126 -38.74 5.18 -38.13
C VAL A 126 -39.90 4.18 -38.02
N ASP A 127 -41.13 4.70 -37.95
CA ASP A 127 -42.31 4.18 -38.67
C ASP A 127 -43.65 4.70 -38.09
N THR A 128 -44.11 5.87 -38.54
CA THR A 128 -45.53 6.29 -38.77
C THR A 128 -45.48 7.75 -39.28
N GLU A 129 -46.00 8.21 -40.43
CA GLU A 129 -47.19 7.90 -41.22
C GLU A 129 -47.01 8.28 -42.71
N SER A 130 -47.60 7.46 -43.60
CA SER A 130 -48.32 7.71 -44.87
C SER A 130 -48.18 9.05 -45.64
N ASN A 131 -47.83 9.03 -46.95
CA ASN A 131 -48.79 8.96 -48.08
C ASN A 131 -48.16 9.19 -49.49
N GLU A 132 -48.55 8.31 -50.43
CA GLU A 132 -48.90 8.56 -51.85
C GLU A 132 -47.89 9.13 -52.88
N LEU A 133 -47.41 8.28 -53.82
CA LEU A 133 -47.90 8.14 -55.23
C LEU A 133 -46.86 7.49 -56.19
N ILE A 134 -47.38 6.53 -56.95
CA ILE A 134 -46.88 5.64 -58.05
C ILE A 134 -46.59 6.47 -59.37
N PRO A 135 -45.96 6.02 -60.51
CA PRO A 135 -45.67 4.64 -61.01
C PRO A 135 -44.34 4.31 -61.78
N GLN A 136 -44.11 2.98 -61.87
CA GLN A 136 -43.74 2.11 -63.02
C GLN A 136 -42.36 2.20 -63.73
N LYS A 137 -41.65 1.07 -63.81
CA LYS A 137 -41.77 0.10 -64.94
C LYS A 137 -40.97 -1.21 -64.78
N GLU A 138 -41.65 -2.31 -65.13
CA GLU A 138 -41.20 -3.58 -65.80
C GLU A 138 -40.13 -4.47 -65.12
N CYS A 139 -40.54 -5.64 -64.59
CA CYS A 139 -40.48 -7.00 -65.20
C CYS A 139 -39.14 -7.71 -64.85
N ILE A 140 -39.03 -8.94 -64.33
CA ILE A 140 -39.66 -10.24 -64.67
C ILE A 140 -39.56 -11.20 -63.46
N GLU A 141 -40.56 -12.08 -63.33
CA GLU A 141 -40.70 -13.19 -62.39
C GLU A 141 -39.61 -14.27 -62.45
N GLY A 142 -39.37 -14.97 -61.32
CA GLY A 142 -38.56 -16.20 -61.34
C GLY A 142 -38.38 -16.91 -59.99
N THR A 143 -39.45 -17.51 -59.47
CA THR A 143 -39.44 -18.75 -58.66
C THR A 143 -38.98 -18.71 -57.19
N TYR A 144 -39.97 -18.85 -56.29
CA TYR A 144 -39.82 -19.33 -54.92
C TYR A 144 -39.50 -20.83 -54.86
N ARG A 145 -38.52 -21.24 -54.05
CA ARG A 145 -38.72 -22.22 -52.96
C ARG A 145 -37.57 -22.22 -51.94
N PRO A 146 -37.87 -22.61 -50.69
CA PRO A 146 -37.25 -22.07 -49.48
C PRO A 146 -36.08 -22.93 -49.02
N LYS A 147 -35.16 -22.35 -48.23
CA LYS A 147 -34.36 -23.14 -47.30
C LYS A 147 -33.83 -22.31 -46.14
N THR A 148 -34.26 -22.76 -44.96
CA THR A 148 -33.55 -22.76 -43.68
C THR A 148 -33.28 -21.42 -42.99
N LEU A 149 -34.17 -21.16 -42.04
CA LEU A 149 -33.87 -20.72 -40.68
C LEU A 149 -32.41 -21.01 -40.30
N GLY A 150 -31.59 -19.97 -40.34
CA GLY A 150 -30.26 -19.93 -39.74
C GLY A 150 -30.18 -18.64 -38.96
N SER A 151 -30.55 -18.71 -37.68
CA SER A 151 -30.21 -17.66 -36.71
C SER A 151 -28.69 -17.66 -36.54
N SER A 152 -27.95 -16.96 -37.40
CA SER A 152 -26.61 -16.53 -37.02
C SER A 152 -26.80 -15.32 -36.12
N PHE A 153 -27.05 -15.59 -34.83
CA PHE A 153 -26.53 -14.70 -33.81
C PHE A 153 -25.01 -14.81 -33.94
N ASP A 154 -24.43 -14.01 -34.83
CA ASP A 154 -23.02 -13.68 -34.74
C ASP A 154 -22.89 -12.91 -33.42
N VAL A 155 -22.60 -13.67 -32.36
CA VAL A 155 -21.98 -13.10 -31.17
C VAL A 155 -20.64 -12.61 -31.68
N VAL A 156 -20.63 -11.36 -32.16
CA VAL A 156 -19.42 -10.59 -32.36
C VAL A 156 -18.67 -10.73 -31.05
N LYS A 157 -17.58 -11.48 -31.10
CA LYS A 157 -16.64 -11.58 -30.01
C LYS A 157 -16.05 -10.18 -29.95
N ILE A 158 -16.64 -9.31 -29.13
CA ILE A 158 -16.12 -7.97 -28.88
C ILE A 158 -14.73 -8.21 -28.30
N GLU A 159 -13.71 -8.15 -29.16
CA GLU A 159 -12.33 -8.02 -28.68
C GLU A 159 -12.34 -6.79 -27.79
N PRO A 160 -11.79 -6.86 -26.56
CA PRO A 160 -11.84 -5.74 -25.64
C PRO A 160 -11.22 -4.55 -26.35
N GLU A 161 -12.05 -3.54 -26.63
CA GLU A 161 -11.61 -2.32 -27.30
C GLU A 161 -10.43 -1.75 -26.49
N ARG A 162 -9.28 -1.59 -27.16
CA ARG A 162 -8.07 -1.13 -26.47
C ARG A 162 -8.35 0.25 -25.90
N ARG A 163 -8.04 0.42 -24.61
CA ARG A 163 -8.32 1.67 -23.91
C ARG A 163 -7.33 2.73 -24.35
N HIS A 164 -7.83 3.91 -24.68
CA HIS A 164 -7.03 5.04 -25.14
C HIS A 164 -6.72 5.97 -23.96
N ILE A 165 -5.57 5.76 -23.30
CA ILE A 165 -5.27 6.40 -22.00
C ILE A 165 -3.87 7.02 -22.04
N PRO A 166 -3.74 8.29 -22.48
CA PRO A 166 -2.48 9.00 -22.56
C PRO A 166 -1.74 9.06 -21.21
N SER A 167 -2.48 9.15 -20.11
CA SER A 167 -1.88 9.21 -18.76
C SER A 167 -1.10 7.95 -18.41
N ALA A 168 -1.49 6.78 -18.92
CA ALA A 168 -0.74 5.54 -18.73
C ALA A 168 0.66 5.63 -19.38
N SER A 169 0.74 6.21 -20.58
CA SER A 169 2.01 6.35 -21.31
C SER A 169 2.93 7.37 -20.63
N SER A 170 2.38 8.50 -20.19
CA SER A 170 3.12 9.48 -19.38
C SER A 170 3.67 8.85 -18.09
N ALA A 171 2.86 8.06 -17.39
CA ALA A 171 3.27 7.40 -16.15
C ALA A 171 4.43 6.41 -16.36
N LEU A 172 4.42 5.64 -17.46
CA LEU A 172 5.52 4.72 -17.80
C LEU A 172 6.82 5.47 -18.09
N VAL A 173 6.75 6.54 -18.89
CA VAL A 173 7.93 7.36 -19.22
C VAL A 173 8.50 8.02 -17.97
N ILE A 174 7.65 8.64 -17.15
CA ILE A 174 8.07 9.27 -15.89
C ILE A 174 8.64 8.22 -14.94
N GLY A 175 7.97 7.08 -14.76
CA GLY A 175 8.44 5.99 -13.91
C GLY A 175 9.80 5.45 -14.34
N GLY A 176 10.00 5.25 -15.65
CA GLY A 176 11.28 4.85 -16.22
C GLY A 176 12.40 5.87 -15.98
N ILE A 177 12.14 7.16 -16.28
CA ILE A 177 13.12 8.24 -16.07
C ILE A 177 13.47 8.38 -14.58
N LEU A 178 12.47 8.46 -13.70
CA LEU A 178 12.70 8.54 -12.26
C LEU A 178 13.48 7.33 -11.74
N GLY A 179 13.21 6.14 -12.29
CA GLY A 179 13.88 4.91 -11.87
C GLY A 179 15.33 4.87 -12.31
N LEU A 180 15.62 5.36 -13.52
CA LEU A 180 16.99 5.54 -14.01
C LEU A 180 17.75 6.60 -13.21
N LEU A 181 17.11 7.74 -12.91
CA LEU A 181 17.69 8.78 -12.07
C LEU A 181 17.99 8.27 -10.66
N GLN A 182 17.06 7.50 -10.07
CA GLN A 182 17.25 6.85 -8.79
C GLN A 182 18.42 5.86 -8.82
N ALA A 183 18.51 5.01 -9.85
CA ALA A 183 19.60 4.06 -10.00
C ALA A 183 20.95 4.78 -10.10
N LEU A 184 21.03 5.81 -10.95
CA LEU A 184 22.24 6.61 -11.13
C LEU A 184 22.66 7.30 -9.82
N PHE A 185 21.71 7.90 -9.11
CA PHE A 185 21.95 8.56 -7.83
C PHE A 185 22.48 7.59 -6.76
N LEU A 186 21.84 6.42 -6.62
CA LEU A 186 22.26 5.43 -5.62
C LEU A 186 23.58 4.75 -5.97
N ILE A 187 23.86 4.49 -7.25
CA ILE A 187 25.11 3.88 -7.70
C ILE A 187 26.28 4.87 -7.53
N SER A 188 26.14 6.09 -8.04
CA SER A 188 27.19 7.12 -7.94
C SER A 188 27.39 7.61 -6.49
N GLY A 189 26.31 7.66 -5.71
CA GLY A 189 26.29 8.10 -4.32
C GLY A 189 26.47 6.98 -3.30
N ALA A 190 26.71 5.72 -3.69
CA ALA A 190 26.65 4.57 -2.77
C ALA A 190 27.53 4.77 -1.53
N LYS A 191 28.83 5.05 -1.71
CA LYS A 191 29.78 5.25 -0.61
C LYS A 191 29.42 6.44 0.31
N PRO A 192 29.20 7.67 -0.19
CA PRO A 192 28.85 8.79 0.68
C PRO A 192 27.51 8.60 1.39
N LEU A 193 26.51 7.96 0.75
CA LEU A 193 25.22 7.66 1.38
C LEU A 193 25.35 6.61 2.50
N LEU A 194 26.16 5.57 2.30
CA LEU A 194 26.45 4.57 3.33
C LEU A 194 27.23 5.17 4.50
N ASN A 195 28.19 6.07 4.22
CA ASN A 195 28.89 6.81 5.26
C ASN A 195 27.92 7.71 6.06
N PHE A 196 26.95 8.34 5.39
CA PHE A 196 25.91 9.14 6.05
C PHE A 196 25.01 8.29 6.98
N MET A 197 24.72 7.05 6.58
CA MET A 197 24.06 6.05 7.45
C MET A 197 24.91 5.60 8.64
N GLY A 198 26.16 6.05 8.74
CA GLY A 198 27.04 5.77 9.88
C GLY A 198 27.90 4.52 9.71
N ILE A 199 28.06 4.03 8.49
CA ILE A 199 29.07 3.00 8.18
C ILE A 199 30.42 3.69 7.97
N SER A 200 31.36 3.50 8.89
CA SER A 200 32.73 4.02 8.75
C SER A 200 33.50 3.36 7.60
N SER A 201 34.50 4.05 7.05
CA SER A 201 35.37 3.53 5.97
C SER A 201 36.08 2.22 6.33
N ASP A 202 36.40 2.03 7.61
CA ASP A 202 37.10 0.85 8.13
C ASP A 202 36.14 -0.26 8.57
N SER A 203 34.83 -0.04 8.46
CA SER A 203 33.83 -1.02 8.89
C SER A 203 33.80 -2.22 7.93
N PRO A 204 33.74 -3.46 8.45
CA PRO A 204 33.57 -4.65 7.62
C PRO A 204 32.24 -4.65 6.84
N MET A 205 31.27 -3.82 7.24
CA MET A 205 29.98 -3.69 6.56
C MET A 205 30.04 -2.91 5.24
N LEU A 206 31.06 -2.07 5.02
CA LEU A 206 31.05 -1.12 3.91
C LEU A 206 31.09 -1.82 2.55
N ASN A 207 31.99 -2.80 2.37
CA ASN A 207 32.13 -3.51 1.11
C ASN A 207 30.86 -4.30 0.73
N PRO A 208 30.28 -5.16 1.60
CA PRO A 208 29.04 -5.85 1.29
C PRO A 208 27.87 -4.89 1.06
N ALA A 209 27.78 -3.80 1.83
CA ALA A 209 26.69 -2.82 1.69
C ALA A 209 26.78 -2.09 0.34
N GLN A 210 27.98 -1.66 -0.06
CA GLN A 210 28.19 -1.00 -1.34
C GLN A 210 27.91 -1.94 -2.52
N GLN A 211 28.35 -3.19 -2.45
CA GLN A 211 28.04 -4.20 -3.47
C GLN A 211 26.54 -4.44 -3.60
N TYR A 212 25.86 -4.66 -2.47
CA TYR A 212 24.41 -4.86 -2.46
C TYR A 212 23.68 -3.64 -3.01
N LEU A 213 23.98 -2.45 -2.49
CA LEU A 213 23.28 -1.21 -2.87
C LEU A 213 23.45 -0.91 -4.36
N THR A 214 24.66 -1.04 -4.90
CA THR A 214 24.92 -0.76 -6.32
C THR A 214 24.20 -1.74 -7.24
N LEU A 215 24.26 -3.05 -6.95
CA LEU A 215 23.55 -4.07 -7.72
C LEU A 215 22.04 -3.93 -7.59
N ARG A 216 21.52 -3.79 -6.36
CA ARG A 216 20.08 -3.64 -6.08
C ARG A 216 19.49 -2.41 -6.77
N SER A 217 20.28 -1.34 -6.94
CA SER A 217 19.89 -0.11 -7.62
C SER A 217 19.62 -0.30 -9.11
N LEU A 218 20.22 -1.30 -9.76
CA LEU A 218 19.91 -1.63 -11.17
C LEU A 218 18.46 -2.11 -11.35
N GLY A 219 17.79 -2.52 -10.28
CA GLY A 219 16.37 -2.87 -10.27
C GLY A 219 15.44 -1.67 -10.05
N ALA A 220 15.95 -0.48 -9.70
CA ALA A 220 15.10 0.70 -9.46
C ALA A 220 14.23 1.09 -10.68
N PRO A 221 14.72 1.05 -11.94
CA PRO A 221 13.88 1.28 -13.12
C PRO A 221 12.70 0.31 -13.20
N ALA A 222 12.95 -0.98 -12.99
CA ALA A 222 11.91 -2.01 -13.01
C ALA A 222 10.87 -1.81 -11.90
N VAL A 223 11.32 -1.47 -10.67
CA VAL A 223 10.45 -1.21 -9.51
C VAL A 223 9.53 -0.01 -9.75
N LEU A 224 10.06 1.12 -10.21
CA LEU A 224 9.21 2.30 -10.44
C LEU A 224 8.29 2.09 -11.65
N LEU A 225 8.75 1.42 -12.70
CA LEU A 225 7.93 1.09 -13.85
C LEU A 225 6.80 0.13 -13.46
N SER A 226 7.09 -0.92 -12.67
CA SER A 226 6.08 -1.87 -12.20
C SER A 226 5.06 -1.16 -11.31
N LEU A 227 5.47 -0.27 -10.41
CA LEU A 227 4.56 0.50 -9.57
C LEU A 227 3.68 1.48 -10.36
N ALA A 228 4.21 2.12 -11.40
CA ALA A 228 3.42 2.92 -12.34
C ALA A 228 2.33 2.07 -13.00
N MET A 229 2.71 0.90 -13.55
CA MET A 229 1.75 -0.04 -14.16
C MET A 229 0.70 -0.53 -13.17
N GLN A 230 1.08 -0.84 -11.93
CA GLN A 230 0.13 -1.19 -10.87
C GLN A 230 -0.82 -0.04 -10.55
N GLY A 231 -0.38 1.22 -10.63
CA GLY A 231 -1.25 2.40 -10.56
C GLY A 231 -2.27 2.44 -11.71
N VAL A 232 -1.81 2.16 -12.94
CA VAL A 232 -2.68 2.08 -14.13
C VAL A 232 -3.74 0.99 -13.99
N PHE A 233 -3.34 -0.25 -13.66
CA PHE A 233 -4.27 -1.37 -13.46
C PHE A 233 -5.26 -1.09 -12.32
N ARG A 234 -4.83 -0.47 -11.22
CA ARG A 234 -5.73 -0.03 -10.15
C ARG A 234 -6.72 1.03 -10.61
N GLY A 235 -6.31 1.95 -11.48
CA GLY A 235 -7.21 2.91 -12.13
C GLY A 235 -8.30 2.21 -12.95
N PHE A 236 -7.97 1.08 -13.59
CA PHE A 236 -8.92 0.21 -14.30
C PHE A 236 -9.81 -0.64 -13.39
N LYS A 237 -9.60 -0.57 -12.07
CA LYS A 237 -10.19 -1.47 -11.07
C LYS A 237 -9.75 -2.94 -11.24
N ASP A 238 -8.65 -3.21 -11.94
CA ASP A 238 -8.01 -4.53 -11.99
C ASP A 238 -6.92 -4.64 -10.91
N THR A 239 -7.27 -5.26 -9.79
CA THR A 239 -6.34 -5.52 -8.68
C THR A 239 -5.70 -6.91 -8.75
N LYS A 240 -6.19 -7.80 -9.62
CA LYS A 240 -5.74 -9.20 -9.69
C LYS A 240 -4.49 -9.34 -10.53
N THR A 241 -4.42 -8.63 -11.67
CA THR A 241 -3.26 -8.68 -12.56
C THR A 241 -1.97 -8.21 -11.87
N PRO A 242 -1.95 -7.06 -11.16
CA PRO A 242 -0.85 -6.68 -10.26
C PRO A 242 -0.43 -7.78 -9.29
N LEU A 243 -1.39 -8.35 -8.57
CA LEU A 243 -1.13 -9.34 -7.52
C LEU A 243 -0.45 -10.59 -8.08
N TYR A 244 -0.96 -11.16 -9.17
CA TYR A 244 -0.37 -12.36 -9.75
C TYR A 244 1.04 -12.12 -10.30
N ALA A 245 1.29 -10.94 -10.89
CA ALA A 245 2.62 -10.58 -11.36
C ALA A 245 3.61 -10.48 -10.19
N THR A 246 3.22 -9.80 -9.10
CA THR A 246 4.05 -9.69 -7.90
C THR A 246 4.34 -11.03 -7.25
N VAL A 247 3.31 -11.88 -7.06
CA VAL A 247 3.50 -13.23 -6.51
C VAL A 247 4.43 -14.08 -7.38
N ALA A 248 4.29 -14.01 -8.71
CA ALA A 248 5.20 -14.72 -9.61
C ALA A 248 6.66 -14.22 -9.48
N GLY A 249 6.84 -12.91 -9.34
CA GLY A 249 8.16 -12.31 -9.08
C GLY A 249 8.74 -12.71 -7.73
N ASP A 250 7.95 -12.67 -6.67
CA ASP A 250 8.39 -13.04 -5.32
C ASP A 250 8.77 -14.52 -5.23
N VAL A 251 7.97 -15.40 -5.86
CA VAL A 251 8.32 -16.83 -5.97
C VAL A 251 9.61 -17.02 -6.75
N ALA A 252 9.79 -16.29 -7.85
CA ALA A 252 11.05 -16.31 -8.60
C ALA A 252 12.22 -15.83 -7.72
N ASN A 253 12.04 -14.78 -6.91
CA ASN A 253 13.07 -14.28 -6.01
C ASN A 253 13.47 -15.33 -4.97
N ILE A 254 12.50 -15.94 -4.29
CA ILE A 254 12.73 -17.00 -3.29
C ILE A 254 13.48 -18.20 -3.88
N ILE A 255 13.23 -18.54 -5.15
CA ILE A 255 13.93 -19.63 -5.84
C ILE A 255 15.34 -19.21 -6.26
N LEU A 256 15.51 -18.00 -6.79
CA LEU A 256 16.77 -17.50 -7.32
C LEU A 256 17.78 -17.16 -6.20
N ASP A 257 17.32 -16.71 -5.04
CA ASP A 257 18.19 -16.37 -3.90
C ASP A 257 19.16 -17.50 -3.52
N PRO A 258 18.72 -18.72 -3.14
CA PRO A 258 19.65 -19.78 -2.77
C PRO A 258 20.55 -20.23 -3.94
N ILE A 259 20.08 -20.12 -5.19
CA ILE A 259 20.87 -20.45 -6.37
C ILE A 259 22.05 -19.47 -6.51
N PHE A 260 21.78 -18.16 -6.52
CA PHE A 260 22.85 -17.18 -6.68
C PHE A 260 23.73 -17.06 -5.44
N MET A 261 23.14 -17.14 -4.24
CA MET A 261 23.87 -16.96 -2.98
C MET A 261 24.76 -18.15 -2.66
N PHE A 262 24.22 -19.38 -2.70
CA PHE A 262 24.92 -20.57 -2.21
C PHE A 262 25.50 -21.44 -3.33
N VAL A 263 24.79 -21.63 -4.44
CA VAL A 263 25.26 -22.48 -5.56
C VAL A 263 26.35 -21.75 -6.35
N PHE A 264 26.09 -20.52 -6.79
CA PHE A 264 27.08 -19.69 -7.49
C PHE A 264 28.03 -18.93 -6.55
N ARG A 265 27.82 -19.03 -5.22
CA ARG A 265 28.68 -18.43 -4.19
C ARG A 265 28.88 -16.92 -4.36
N LEU A 266 27.87 -16.22 -4.86
CA LEU A 266 27.91 -14.75 -5.01
C LEU A 266 27.58 -14.02 -3.71
N GLY A 267 27.20 -14.74 -2.64
CA GLY A 267 26.86 -14.18 -1.35
C GLY A 267 25.80 -13.08 -1.45
N VAL A 268 26.05 -11.94 -0.82
CA VAL A 268 25.15 -10.78 -0.80
C VAL A 268 24.89 -10.22 -2.21
N SER A 269 25.88 -10.28 -3.11
CA SER A 269 25.68 -9.85 -4.50
C SER A 269 24.66 -10.74 -5.22
N GLY A 270 24.61 -12.03 -4.87
CA GLY A 270 23.63 -12.98 -5.39
C GLY A 270 22.19 -12.61 -5.04
N ALA A 271 21.94 -12.23 -3.78
CA ALA A 271 20.62 -11.76 -3.34
C ALA A 271 20.17 -10.50 -4.10
N ALA A 272 21.08 -9.53 -4.29
CA ALA A 272 20.77 -8.33 -5.06
C ALA A 272 20.40 -8.66 -6.52
N ILE A 273 21.14 -9.56 -7.18
CA ILE A 273 20.88 -9.98 -8.56
C ILE A 273 19.55 -10.72 -8.67
N ALA A 274 19.28 -11.67 -7.78
CA ALA A 274 18.02 -12.40 -7.72
C ALA A 274 16.83 -11.45 -7.60
N HIS A 275 16.95 -10.43 -6.73
CA HIS A 275 15.91 -9.43 -6.58
C HIS A 275 15.75 -8.56 -7.83
N VAL A 276 16.84 -8.13 -8.47
CA VAL A 276 16.78 -7.34 -9.72
C VAL A 276 16.09 -8.14 -10.82
N ILE A 277 16.45 -9.40 -11.04
CA ILE A 277 15.83 -10.27 -12.05
C ILE A 277 14.33 -10.40 -11.80
N SER A 278 13.95 -10.61 -10.53
CA SER A 278 12.54 -10.77 -10.13
C SER A 278 11.74 -9.49 -10.37
N GLN A 279 12.30 -8.32 -10.09
CA GLN A 279 11.64 -7.04 -10.38
C GLN A 279 11.46 -6.79 -11.88
N TYR A 280 12.44 -7.16 -12.71
CA TYR A 280 12.27 -7.09 -14.17
C TYR A 280 11.24 -8.09 -14.67
N LEU A 281 11.14 -9.29 -14.08
CA LEU A 281 10.10 -10.26 -14.40
C LEU A 281 8.70 -9.69 -14.13
N ILE A 282 8.48 -9.11 -12.94
CA ILE A 282 7.21 -8.43 -12.58
C ILE A 282 6.90 -7.34 -13.62
N SER A 283 7.90 -6.49 -13.91
CA SER A 283 7.75 -5.38 -14.86
C SER A 283 7.37 -5.87 -16.26
N VAL A 284 8.02 -6.91 -16.78
CA VAL A 284 7.72 -7.48 -18.11
C VAL A 284 6.32 -8.11 -18.16
N ILE A 285 5.92 -8.86 -17.13
CA ILE A 285 4.57 -9.46 -17.06
C ILE A 285 3.49 -8.37 -17.11
N LEU A 286 3.67 -7.31 -16.30
CA LEU A 286 2.74 -6.19 -16.26
C LEU A 286 2.72 -5.40 -17.57
N LEU A 287 3.88 -5.17 -18.18
CA LEU A 287 3.97 -4.43 -19.43
C LEU A 287 3.32 -5.19 -20.57
N TRP A 288 3.54 -6.51 -20.64
CA TRP A 288 2.90 -7.36 -21.65
C TRP A 288 1.38 -7.35 -21.49
N LYS A 289 0.88 -7.48 -20.27
CA LYS A 289 -0.56 -7.37 -19.99
C LYS A 289 -1.11 -5.98 -20.32
N LEU A 290 -0.36 -4.92 -20.02
CA LEU A 290 -0.80 -3.56 -20.28
C LEU A 290 -0.89 -3.26 -21.78
N MET A 291 0.12 -3.68 -22.57
CA MET A 291 0.11 -3.53 -24.04
C MET A 291 -1.03 -4.33 -24.70
N SER A 292 -1.57 -5.35 -24.04
CA SER A 292 -2.75 -6.07 -24.53
C SER A 292 -4.08 -5.35 -24.23
N GLN A 293 -4.09 -4.37 -23.32
CA GLN A 293 -5.30 -3.68 -22.86
C GLN A 293 -5.35 -2.18 -23.24
N VAL A 294 -4.20 -1.57 -23.56
CA VAL A 294 -4.06 -0.11 -23.74
C VAL A 294 -3.21 0.18 -24.98
N ASP A 295 -3.66 1.12 -25.81
CA ASP A 295 -2.82 1.71 -26.85
C ASP A 295 -2.00 2.86 -26.27
N LEU A 296 -0.68 2.72 -26.32
CA LEU A 296 0.27 3.70 -25.78
C LEU A 296 0.33 4.92 -26.71
N LEU A 297 -0.06 6.08 -26.20
CA LEU A 297 -0.14 7.36 -26.92
C LEU A 297 1.01 8.30 -26.49
N PRO A 298 1.33 9.33 -27.28
CA PRO A 298 2.38 10.28 -26.93
C PRO A 298 2.06 11.00 -25.59
N PRO A 299 3.08 11.20 -24.73
CA PRO A 299 2.88 11.65 -23.36
C PRO A 299 2.38 13.10 -23.29
N SER A 300 1.41 13.36 -22.41
CA SER A 300 0.99 14.72 -22.04
C SER A 300 1.55 15.08 -20.66
N LEU A 301 2.17 16.26 -20.55
CA LEU A 301 2.80 16.76 -19.30
C LEU A 301 1.85 17.62 -18.44
N LYS A 302 0.59 17.82 -18.88
CA LYS A 302 -0.33 18.80 -18.30
C LYS A 302 -0.95 18.40 -16.95
N HIS A 303 -0.74 17.17 -16.49
CA HIS A 303 -1.46 16.59 -15.36
C HIS A 303 -0.59 16.35 -14.09
N LEU A 304 0.53 17.07 -13.93
CA LEU A 304 1.38 16.97 -12.72
C LEU A 304 0.93 17.95 -11.62
N TYR A 305 -0.27 17.79 -11.07
CA TYR A 305 -0.59 18.37 -9.77
C TYR A 305 -0.22 17.39 -8.67
N PHE A 306 0.93 17.62 -8.04
CA PHE A 306 1.43 16.81 -6.94
C PHE A 306 0.58 17.01 -5.68
N GLY A 307 0.11 15.92 -5.08
CA GLY A 307 -0.40 15.89 -3.71
C GLY A 307 0.72 16.12 -2.68
N PHE A 308 1.31 17.32 -2.69
CA PHE A 308 2.49 17.70 -1.90
C PHE A 308 2.31 17.42 -0.40
N LEU A 309 1.09 17.62 0.10
CA LEU A 309 0.75 17.38 1.49
C LEU A 309 0.94 15.91 1.91
N LEU A 310 0.55 14.96 1.07
CA LEU A 310 0.73 13.53 1.33
C LEU A 310 2.18 13.09 1.07
N LEU A 311 2.91 13.76 0.17
CA LEU A 311 4.34 13.53 0.00
C LEU A 311 5.12 13.86 1.28
N ILE A 312 4.84 15.00 1.90
CA ILE A 312 5.45 15.39 3.19
C ILE A 312 5.16 14.33 4.26
N ARG A 313 3.92 13.82 4.33
CA ARG A 313 3.53 12.73 5.24
C ARG A 313 4.40 11.49 5.04
N VAL A 314 4.54 11.04 3.79
CA VAL A 314 5.34 9.86 3.47
C VAL A 314 6.80 10.07 3.86
N MET A 315 7.38 11.22 3.51
CA MET A 315 8.76 11.55 3.88
C MET A 315 8.97 11.53 5.40
N ALA A 316 8.07 12.13 6.17
CA ALA A 316 8.15 12.17 7.63
C ALA A 316 8.11 10.76 8.26
N VAL A 317 7.19 9.91 7.79
CA VAL A 317 7.04 8.53 8.26
C VAL A 317 8.27 7.70 7.94
N THR A 318 8.76 7.78 6.70
CA THR A 318 9.88 6.95 6.25
C THR A 318 11.19 7.36 6.89
N PHE A 319 11.38 8.67 7.09
CA PHE A 319 12.61 9.19 7.65
C PHE A 319 12.86 8.66 9.07
N CYS A 320 11.82 8.49 9.90
CA CYS A 320 11.97 7.93 11.24
C CYS A 320 12.53 6.49 11.23
N ILE A 321 12.04 5.65 10.32
CA ILE A 321 12.51 4.27 10.17
C ILE A 321 13.94 4.24 9.62
N THR A 322 14.24 5.05 8.60
CA THR A 322 15.58 5.16 8.01
C THR A 322 16.60 5.68 9.01
N LEU A 323 16.23 6.68 9.83
CA LEU A 323 17.10 7.20 10.88
C LEU A 323 17.33 6.13 11.96
N SER A 324 16.33 5.35 12.33
CA SER A 324 16.48 4.24 13.28
C SER A 324 17.47 3.19 12.77
N ALA A 325 17.40 2.84 11.47
CA ALA A 325 18.38 1.95 10.83
C ALA A 325 19.79 2.55 10.81
N SER A 326 19.93 3.85 10.52
CA SER A 326 21.21 4.57 10.59
C SER A 326 21.81 4.53 12.00
N MET A 327 20.99 4.77 13.03
CA MET A 327 21.46 4.71 14.41
C MET A 327 21.81 3.29 14.84
N ALA A 328 21.06 2.28 14.40
CA ALA A 328 21.40 0.86 14.61
C ALA A 328 22.74 0.49 13.94
N ALA A 329 23.00 0.98 12.72
CA ALA A 329 24.27 0.79 12.01
C ALA A 329 25.46 1.37 12.78
N ARG A 330 25.28 2.55 13.40
CA ARG A 330 26.30 3.21 14.23
C ARG A 330 26.63 2.45 15.52
N LEU A 331 25.73 1.61 16.01
CA LEU A 331 25.98 0.73 17.16
C LEU A 331 26.81 -0.51 16.80
N GLY A 332 27.07 -0.76 15.52
CA GLY A 332 27.87 -1.88 15.02
C GLY A 332 27.06 -2.94 14.27
N SER A 333 27.77 -3.87 13.62
CA SER A 333 27.19 -4.90 12.75
C SER A 333 26.22 -5.82 13.49
N THR A 334 26.58 -6.31 14.66
CA THR A 334 25.72 -7.22 15.44
C THR A 334 24.39 -6.57 15.82
N SER A 335 24.43 -5.31 16.27
CA SER A 335 23.23 -4.54 16.62
C SER A 335 22.34 -4.28 15.40
N MET A 336 22.93 -3.88 14.27
CA MET A 336 22.20 -3.63 13.04
C MET A 336 21.59 -4.92 12.44
N ALA A 337 22.31 -6.05 12.51
CA ALA A 337 21.80 -7.34 12.07
C ALA A 337 20.56 -7.77 12.87
N ALA A 338 20.62 -7.67 14.20
CA ALA A 338 19.49 -7.96 15.07
C ALA A 338 18.33 -6.99 14.82
N PHE A 339 18.65 -5.70 14.64
CA PHE A 339 17.66 -4.67 14.33
C PHE A 339 16.95 -4.97 13.00
N GLN A 340 17.68 -5.37 11.96
CA GLN A 340 17.11 -5.68 10.65
C GLN A 340 16.12 -6.84 10.72
N VAL A 341 16.46 -7.94 11.40
CA VAL A 341 15.54 -9.09 11.55
C VAL A 341 14.28 -8.67 12.29
N CYS A 342 14.43 -8.01 13.44
CA CYS A 342 13.31 -7.58 14.25
C CYS A 342 12.44 -6.56 13.52
N LEU A 343 13.03 -5.58 12.81
CA LEU A 343 12.31 -4.57 12.04
C LEU A 343 11.55 -5.20 10.88
N GLN A 344 12.16 -6.16 10.17
CA GLN A 344 11.52 -6.84 9.05
C GLN A 344 10.30 -7.63 9.51
N VAL A 345 10.43 -8.42 10.59
CA VAL A 345 9.30 -9.15 11.20
C VAL A 345 8.22 -8.17 11.67
N TRP A 346 8.63 -7.11 12.36
CA TRP A 346 7.73 -6.09 12.89
C TRP A 346 6.93 -5.38 11.79
N LEU A 347 7.56 -5.01 10.67
CA LEU A 347 6.87 -4.41 9.53
C LEU A 347 5.97 -5.42 8.81
N ALA A 348 6.46 -6.64 8.58
CA ALA A 348 5.72 -7.67 7.85
C ALA A 348 4.40 -8.03 8.55
N THR A 349 4.42 -8.20 9.87
CA THR A 349 3.19 -8.47 10.62
C THR A 349 2.27 -7.26 10.73
N SER A 350 2.84 -6.06 10.80
CA SER A 350 2.03 -4.83 10.88
C SER A 350 1.23 -4.58 9.59
N LEU A 351 1.73 -5.01 8.43
CA LEU A 351 1.04 -4.87 7.15
C LEU A 351 -0.24 -5.72 7.04
N LEU A 352 -0.42 -6.75 7.86
CA LEU A 352 -1.70 -7.46 7.97
C LEU A 352 -2.84 -6.51 8.39
N ALA A 353 -2.55 -5.55 9.25
CA ALA A 353 -3.54 -4.56 9.70
C ALA A 353 -3.93 -3.57 8.60
N ASP A 354 -3.09 -3.41 7.58
CA ASP A 354 -3.37 -2.53 6.44
C ASP A 354 -4.55 -3.06 5.60
N GLY A 355 -4.79 -4.38 5.59
CA GLY A 355 -6.01 -4.94 5.00
C GLY A 355 -7.29 -4.44 5.69
N LEU A 356 -7.29 -4.36 7.03
CA LEU A 356 -8.37 -3.74 7.79
C LEU A 356 -8.48 -2.23 7.52
N ALA A 357 -7.34 -1.55 7.38
CA ALA A 357 -7.29 -0.12 7.05
C ALA A 357 -7.94 0.17 5.69
N VAL A 358 -7.65 -0.65 4.67
CA VAL A 358 -8.27 -0.57 3.33
C VAL A 358 -9.79 -0.78 3.41
N ALA A 359 -10.25 -1.79 4.16
CA ALA A 359 -11.68 -2.01 4.36
C ALA A 359 -12.36 -0.83 5.07
N GLY A 360 -11.74 -0.32 6.14
CA GLY A 360 -12.21 0.87 6.84
C GLY A 360 -12.28 2.09 5.91
N GLN A 361 -11.23 2.33 5.11
CA GLN A 361 -11.18 3.42 4.14
C GLN A 361 -12.34 3.36 3.14
N ALA A 362 -12.56 2.19 2.53
CA ALA A 362 -13.58 2.02 1.50
C ALA A 362 -15.01 2.22 2.05
N ILE A 363 -15.32 1.58 3.17
CA ILE A 363 -16.66 1.65 3.76
C ILE A 363 -16.93 3.04 4.34
N LEU A 364 -15.95 3.67 5.02
CA LEU A 364 -16.12 5.05 5.52
C LEU A 364 -16.29 6.04 4.38
N ALA A 365 -15.51 5.96 3.31
CA ALA A 365 -15.63 6.87 2.17
C ALA A 365 -17.05 6.85 1.60
N SER A 366 -17.63 5.66 1.43
CA SER A 366 -19.02 5.52 0.96
C SER A 366 -20.04 6.06 1.97
N SER A 367 -19.83 5.82 3.27
CA SER A 367 -20.73 6.26 4.35
C SER A 367 -20.73 7.78 4.49
N PHE A 368 -19.55 8.42 4.43
CA PHE A 368 -19.42 9.88 4.42
C PHE A 368 -20.03 10.50 3.17
N ALA A 369 -19.84 9.90 1.99
CA ALA A 369 -20.46 10.37 0.75
C ALA A 369 -22.01 10.32 0.82
N ARG A 370 -22.57 9.28 1.44
CA ARG A 370 -24.02 9.12 1.66
C ARG A 370 -24.54 9.87 2.89
N LYS A 371 -23.68 10.55 3.66
CA LYS A 371 -23.99 11.20 4.95
C LYS A 371 -24.60 10.25 5.99
N ASP A 372 -24.27 8.96 5.89
CA ASP A 372 -24.69 7.93 6.85
C ASP A 372 -23.74 7.91 8.05
N ASN A 373 -24.02 8.79 9.00
CA ASN A 373 -23.23 8.96 10.22
C ASN A 373 -23.26 7.72 11.12
N GLU A 374 -24.35 6.95 11.10
CA GLU A 374 -24.49 5.75 11.93
C GLU A 374 -23.60 4.63 11.39
N LYS A 375 -23.66 4.36 10.08
CA LYS A 375 -22.77 3.39 9.43
C LYS A 375 -21.30 3.82 9.54
N ALA A 376 -20.98 5.10 9.37
CA ALA A 376 -19.62 5.61 9.54
C ALA A 376 -19.07 5.34 10.97
N THR A 377 -19.88 5.61 11.99
CA THR A 377 -19.52 5.38 13.41
C THR A 377 -19.36 3.89 13.70
N ALA A 378 -20.31 3.07 13.25
CA ALA A 378 -20.28 1.62 13.45
C ALA A 378 -19.05 0.99 12.79
N THR A 379 -18.76 1.40 11.55
CA THR A 379 -17.59 0.93 10.80
C THR A 379 -16.30 1.31 11.52
N ALA A 380 -16.12 2.58 11.88
CA ALA A 380 -14.89 3.06 12.55
C ALA A 380 -14.64 2.32 13.87
N SER A 381 -15.67 2.15 14.69
CA SER A 381 -15.58 1.38 15.94
C SER A 381 -15.18 -0.07 15.67
N ARG A 382 -15.85 -0.71 14.70
CA ARG A 382 -15.67 -2.13 14.41
C ARG A 382 -14.29 -2.45 13.85
N VAL A 383 -13.80 -1.67 12.89
CA VAL A 383 -12.45 -1.88 12.33
C VAL A 383 -11.36 -1.63 13.36
N LEU A 384 -11.53 -0.65 14.26
CA LEU A 384 -10.57 -0.39 15.34
C LEU A 384 -10.54 -1.52 16.37
N GLN A 385 -11.70 -2.05 16.75
CA GLN A 385 -11.78 -3.21 17.65
C GLN A 385 -11.18 -4.46 17.02
N LEU A 386 -11.48 -4.74 15.75
CA LEU A 386 -10.86 -5.84 15.01
C LEU A 386 -9.34 -5.64 14.86
N GLY A 387 -8.87 -4.40 14.67
CA GLY A 387 -7.44 -4.07 14.65
C GLY A 387 -6.77 -4.34 16.00
N LEU A 388 -7.38 -3.96 17.11
CA LEU A 388 -6.87 -4.28 18.44
C LEU A 388 -6.78 -5.80 18.67
N VAL A 389 -7.83 -6.54 18.30
CA VAL A 389 -7.85 -8.02 18.38
C VAL A 389 -6.73 -8.62 17.51
N LEU A 390 -6.60 -8.18 16.26
CA LEU A 390 -5.57 -8.65 15.34
C LEU A 390 -4.18 -8.41 15.94
N GLY A 391 -3.91 -7.20 16.43
CA GLY A 391 -2.63 -6.88 17.04
C GLY A 391 -2.34 -7.67 18.33
N LEU A 392 -3.35 -8.01 19.13
CA LEU A 392 -3.20 -8.90 20.30
C LEU A 392 -2.86 -10.33 19.88
N ILE A 393 -3.55 -10.85 18.85
CA ILE A 393 -3.24 -12.17 18.27
C ILE A 393 -1.80 -12.20 17.74
N LEU A 394 -1.41 -11.16 17.00
CA LEU A 394 -0.04 -11.03 16.48
C LEU A 394 0.99 -10.91 17.59
N ALA A 395 0.70 -10.22 18.69
CA ALA A 395 1.59 -10.14 19.85
C ALA A 395 1.88 -11.52 20.44
N VAL A 396 0.85 -12.35 20.62
CA VAL A 396 1.00 -13.72 21.15
C VAL A 396 1.78 -14.60 20.17
N ILE A 397 1.42 -14.56 18.89
CA ILE A 397 2.08 -15.35 17.83
C ILE A 397 3.56 -14.98 17.73
N LEU A 398 3.90 -13.68 17.74
CA LEU A 398 5.29 -13.24 17.63
C LEU A 398 6.10 -13.47 18.90
N GLY A 399 5.50 -13.28 20.08
CA GLY A 399 6.18 -13.52 21.36
C GLY A 399 6.66 -14.98 21.47
N GLY A 400 5.80 -15.94 21.11
CA GLY A 400 6.17 -17.36 21.07
C GLY A 400 6.99 -17.74 19.84
N GLY A 401 6.53 -17.31 18.66
CA GLY A 401 7.07 -17.71 17.37
C GLY A 401 8.47 -17.19 17.10
N LEU A 402 8.77 -15.93 17.41
CA LEU A 402 10.10 -15.36 17.15
C LEU A 402 11.16 -15.91 18.12
N SER A 403 10.75 -16.27 19.34
CA SER A 403 11.63 -16.93 20.33
C SER A 403 12.15 -18.27 19.81
N PHE A 404 11.34 -19.01 19.04
CA PHE A 404 11.74 -20.26 18.40
C PHE A 404 12.36 -20.04 17.00
N GLY A 405 11.80 -19.10 16.25
CA GLY A 405 12.12 -18.84 14.84
C GLY A 405 13.35 -17.98 14.59
N ALA A 406 13.90 -17.29 15.60
CA ALA A 406 15.08 -16.42 15.43
C ALA A 406 16.30 -17.16 14.82
N LYS A 407 16.44 -18.46 15.09
CA LYS A 407 17.52 -19.30 14.52
C LYS A 407 17.40 -19.54 13.02
N LEU A 408 16.22 -19.33 12.44
CA LEU A 408 16.02 -19.38 10.99
C LEU A 408 16.75 -18.22 10.31
N PHE A 409 16.82 -17.07 10.98
CA PHE A 409 17.44 -15.87 10.43
C PHE A 409 18.96 -15.86 10.61
N THR A 410 19.48 -16.36 11.72
CA THR A 410 20.93 -16.35 11.95
C THR A 410 21.39 -17.42 12.93
N LYS A 411 22.65 -17.82 12.81
CA LYS A 411 23.34 -18.74 13.72
C LYS A 411 24.28 -18.02 14.70
N ASP A 412 24.43 -16.72 14.56
CA ASP A 412 25.30 -15.91 15.42
C ASP A 412 24.68 -15.74 16.81
N ALA A 413 25.40 -16.18 17.85
CA ALA A 413 24.91 -16.16 19.22
C ALA A 413 24.69 -14.74 19.77
N ASP A 414 25.52 -13.77 19.38
CA ASP A 414 25.39 -12.39 19.83
C ASP A 414 24.22 -11.69 19.17
N VAL A 415 23.99 -11.94 17.87
CA VAL A 415 22.81 -11.45 17.17
C VAL A 415 21.53 -12.07 17.74
N LEU A 416 21.52 -13.39 17.99
CA LEU A 416 20.38 -14.07 18.61
C LEU A 416 20.05 -13.52 20.00
N ARG A 417 21.06 -13.20 20.81
CA ARG A 417 20.87 -12.58 22.12
C ARG A 417 20.21 -11.21 22.01
N LEU A 418 20.64 -10.37 21.06
CA LEU A 418 20.04 -9.06 20.82
C LEU A 418 18.62 -9.15 20.23
N ILE A 419 18.37 -10.10 19.33
CA ILE A 419 17.01 -10.43 18.86
C ILE A 419 16.13 -10.78 20.07
N GLY A 420 16.63 -11.64 20.98
CA GLY A 420 15.94 -11.99 22.22
C GLY A 420 15.50 -10.77 23.04
N THR A 421 16.37 -9.77 23.18
CA THR A 421 16.05 -8.49 23.84
C THR A 421 15.02 -7.65 23.06
N GLY A 422 14.98 -7.78 21.73
CA GLY A 422 14.04 -7.08 20.85
C GLY A 422 12.64 -7.71 20.79
N ILE A 423 12.50 -9.02 21.02
CA ILE A 423 11.23 -9.75 20.92
C ILE A 423 10.09 -9.10 21.72
N PRO A 424 10.27 -8.71 23.00
CA PRO A 424 9.20 -8.07 23.76
C PRO A 424 8.69 -6.80 23.10
N PHE A 425 9.57 -5.98 22.52
CA PHE A 425 9.17 -4.78 21.79
C PHE A 425 8.45 -5.12 20.49
N VAL A 426 8.98 -6.06 19.70
CA VAL A 426 8.35 -6.49 18.45
C VAL A 426 6.93 -6.99 18.69
N ALA A 427 6.74 -7.84 19.71
CA ALA A 427 5.46 -8.45 20.04
C ALA A 427 4.50 -7.47 20.73
N ALA A 428 4.92 -6.82 21.82
CA ALA A 428 4.04 -5.97 22.63
C ALA A 428 3.58 -4.70 21.90
N THR A 429 4.29 -4.27 20.84
CA THR A 429 3.87 -3.12 20.03
C THR A 429 2.88 -3.46 18.93
N GLN A 430 2.63 -4.74 18.59
CA GLN A 430 1.69 -5.11 17.52
C GLN A 430 0.26 -4.57 17.71
N PRO A 431 -0.33 -4.54 18.92
CA PRO A 431 -1.63 -3.90 19.15
C PRO A 431 -1.63 -2.41 18.79
N ILE A 432 -0.56 -1.71 19.17
CA ILE A 432 -0.38 -0.28 18.91
C ILE A 432 -0.20 -0.04 17.41
N ASN A 433 0.63 -0.86 16.75
CA ASN A 433 0.84 -0.80 15.32
C ASN A 433 -0.48 -1.00 14.58
N SER A 434 -1.19 -2.09 14.88
CA SER A 434 -2.45 -2.40 14.20
C SER A 434 -3.45 -1.26 14.33
N LEU A 435 -3.55 -0.63 15.50
CA LEU A 435 -4.38 0.57 15.67
C LEU A 435 -3.88 1.73 14.82
N ALA A 436 -2.58 2.03 14.81
CA ALA A 436 -2.01 3.11 14.02
C ALA A 436 -2.33 2.97 12.51
N PHE A 437 -2.18 1.77 11.95
CA PHE A 437 -2.51 1.49 10.55
C PHE A 437 -4.02 1.62 10.28
N VAL A 438 -4.86 1.06 11.16
CA VAL A 438 -6.33 1.18 10.99
C VAL A 438 -6.79 2.64 11.10
N PHE A 439 -6.21 3.43 12.01
CA PHE A 439 -6.48 4.87 12.10
C PHE A 439 -6.11 5.63 10.84
N ASP A 440 -5.03 5.24 10.15
CA ASP A 440 -4.70 5.84 8.86
C ASP A 440 -5.77 5.56 7.82
N GLY A 441 -6.23 4.31 7.70
CA GLY A 441 -7.35 3.94 6.83
C GLY A 441 -8.65 4.70 7.15
N VAL A 442 -8.95 4.85 8.44
CA VAL A 442 -10.12 5.61 8.92
C VAL A 442 -10.03 7.09 8.55
N ASN A 443 -8.88 7.74 8.76
CA ASN A 443 -8.66 9.14 8.39
C ASN A 443 -8.73 9.34 6.87
N PHE A 444 -8.22 8.38 6.10
CA PHE A 444 -8.29 8.40 4.64
C PHE A 444 -9.72 8.22 4.13
N GLY A 445 -10.49 7.31 4.74
CA GLY A 445 -11.90 7.12 4.42
C GLY A 445 -12.75 8.35 4.74
N ALA A 446 -12.36 9.12 5.76
CA ALA A 446 -12.98 10.40 6.10
C ALA A 446 -12.46 11.59 5.26
N SER A 447 -11.56 11.35 4.29
CA SER A 447 -10.90 12.38 3.47
C SER A 447 -10.15 13.46 4.28
N ASP A 448 -9.67 13.12 5.48
CA ASP A 448 -9.00 14.06 6.40
C ASP A 448 -7.48 14.13 6.13
N PHE A 449 -7.11 14.35 4.87
CA PHE A 449 -5.72 14.31 4.41
C PHE A 449 -4.85 15.38 5.08
N ALA A 450 -5.40 16.58 5.27
CA ALA A 450 -4.75 17.70 5.96
C ALA A 450 -4.31 17.30 7.38
N TYR A 451 -5.26 16.80 8.19
CA TYR A 451 -4.95 16.36 9.54
C TYR A 451 -3.93 15.22 9.54
N SER A 452 -4.10 14.22 8.67
CA SER A 452 -3.19 13.09 8.59
C SER A 452 -1.75 13.53 8.28
N ALA A 453 -1.55 14.49 7.38
CA ALA A 453 -0.21 14.99 7.07
C ALA A 453 0.41 15.78 8.21
N PHE A 454 -0.29 16.79 8.74
CA PHE A 454 0.26 17.65 9.82
C PHE A 454 0.52 16.86 11.10
N SER A 455 -0.40 15.98 11.49
CA SER A 455 -0.22 15.13 12.68
C SER A 455 1.00 14.23 12.54
N LEU A 456 1.22 13.61 11.37
CA LEU A 456 2.38 12.73 11.17
C LEU A 456 3.71 13.47 11.09
N VAL A 457 3.74 14.71 10.59
CA VAL A 457 4.95 15.55 10.68
C VAL A 457 5.28 15.85 12.15
N LEU A 458 4.28 16.22 12.96
CA LEU A 458 4.48 16.49 14.38
C LEU A 458 4.94 15.23 15.13
N VAL A 459 4.30 14.09 14.85
CA VAL A 459 4.69 12.78 15.39
C VAL A 459 6.13 12.45 15.01
N ALA A 460 6.51 12.67 13.74
CA ALA A 460 7.88 12.41 13.28
C ALA A 460 8.90 13.30 13.99
N ILE A 461 8.65 14.60 14.12
CA ILE A 461 9.55 15.53 14.85
C ILE A 461 9.76 15.07 16.28
N ALA A 462 8.67 14.80 17.02
CA ALA A 462 8.75 14.31 18.40
C ALA A 462 9.52 12.97 18.48
N SER A 463 9.26 12.07 17.54
CA SER A 463 9.90 10.75 17.50
C SER A 463 11.38 10.81 17.17
N ILE A 464 11.80 11.70 16.27
CA ILE A 464 13.21 11.95 15.94
C ILE A 464 13.96 12.45 17.18
N ILE A 465 13.37 13.37 17.94
CA ILE A 465 13.96 13.87 19.18
C ILE A 465 14.13 12.73 20.18
N CYS A 466 13.09 11.93 20.41
CA CYS A 466 13.17 10.75 21.28
C CYS A 466 14.25 9.77 20.80
N LEU A 467 14.31 9.48 19.50
CA LEU A 467 15.26 8.56 18.90
C LEU A 467 16.71 9.00 19.13
N CYS A 468 17.01 10.29 18.90
CA CYS A 468 18.34 10.85 19.14
C CYS A 468 18.76 10.74 20.62
N ILE A 469 17.86 11.02 21.56
CA ILE A 469 18.16 11.01 23.00
C ILE A 469 18.27 9.58 23.54
N LEU A 470 17.29 8.72 23.24
CA LEU A 470 17.21 7.37 23.82
C LEU A 470 18.24 6.43 23.20
N SER A 471 18.52 6.53 21.90
CA SER A 471 19.55 5.70 21.29
C SER A 471 20.95 6.05 21.78
N SER A 472 21.21 7.33 22.13
CA SER A 472 22.50 7.76 22.70
C SER A 472 22.69 7.23 24.13
N THR A 473 21.61 7.14 24.91
CA THR A 473 21.66 6.77 26.34
C THR A 473 21.49 5.26 26.60
N HIS A 474 20.64 4.58 25.82
CA HIS A 474 20.23 3.19 26.05
C HIS A 474 20.54 2.26 24.85
N GLY A 475 21.26 2.73 23.83
CA GLY A 475 21.71 1.93 22.68
C GLY A 475 20.55 1.21 21.96
N PHE A 476 20.69 -0.10 21.77
CA PHE A 476 19.72 -0.94 21.04
C PHE A 476 18.31 -0.90 21.64
N ILE A 477 18.18 -0.94 22.97
CA ILE A 477 16.88 -0.85 23.65
C ILE A 477 16.26 0.54 23.44
N GLY A 478 17.09 1.58 23.47
CA GLY A 478 16.67 2.96 23.19
C GLY A 478 16.05 3.16 21.81
N LEU A 479 16.52 2.41 20.79
CA LEU A 479 15.92 2.40 19.45
C LEU A 479 14.49 1.83 19.47
N TRP A 480 14.29 0.70 20.14
CA TRP A 480 12.98 0.05 20.21
C TRP A 480 11.97 0.83 21.05
N ILE A 481 12.41 1.45 22.15
CA ILE A 481 11.56 2.35 22.93
C ILE A 481 11.14 3.54 22.06
N SER A 482 12.06 4.12 21.28
CA SER A 482 11.75 5.24 20.39
C SER A 482 10.78 4.86 19.26
N LEU A 483 10.93 3.68 18.66
CA LEU A 483 9.96 3.15 17.69
C LEU A 483 8.58 2.87 18.32
N THR A 484 8.57 2.42 19.57
CA THR A 484 7.35 2.23 20.36
C THR A 484 6.65 3.57 20.60
N ILE A 485 7.39 4.60 20.99
CA ILE A 485 6.88 5.97 21.15
C ILE A 485 6.33 6.49 19.83
N TYR A 486 7.06 6.30 18.73
CA TYR A 486 6.62 6.70 17.38
C TYR A 486 5.25 6.12 17.01
N MET A 487 5.08 4.79 17.16
CA MET A 487 3.79 4.16 16.85
C MET A 487 2.69 4.52 17.86
N SER A 488 3.04 4.71 19.13
CA SER A 488 2.11 5.15 20.17
C SER A 488 1.57 6.55 19.88
N LEU A 489 2.44 7.50 19.51
CA LEU A 489 2.07 8.86 19.14
C LEU A 489 1.21 8.87 17.86
N ARG A 490 1.50 8.00 16.89
CA ARG A 490 0.69 7.84 15.67
C ARG A 490 -0.72 7.32 15.99
N ALA A 491 -0.83 6.27 16.80
CA ALA A 491 -2.12 5.76 17.25
C ALA A 491 -2.88 6.80 18.08
N PHE A 492 -2.18 7.54 18.95
CA PHE A 492 -2.75 8.61 19.76
C PHE A 492 -3.31 9.75 18.90
N ALA A 493 -2.62 10.17 17.84
CA ALA A 493 -3.14 11.18 16.91
C ALA A 493 -4.48 10.75 16.31
N GLY A 494 -4.59 9.51 15.83
CA GLY A 494 -5.85 8.95 15.34
C GLY A 494 -6.95 8.93 16.41
N PHE A 495 -6.62 8.44 17.61
CA PHE A 495 -7.54 8.42 18.74
C PHE A 495 -8.02 9.82 19.13
N TRP A 496 -7.12 10.79 19.18
CA TRP A 496 -7.42 12.18 19.53
C TRP A 496 -8.38 12.82 18.52
N ARG A 497 -8.18 12.58 17.22
CA ARG A 497 -9.02 13.14 16.16
C ARG A 497 -10.48 12.71 16.28
N ILE A 498 -10.70 11.40 16.46
CA ILE A 498 -12.04 10.81 16.55
C ILE A 498 -12.63 11.04 17.95
N GLY A 499 -11.85 10.83 19.01
CA GLY A 499 -12.28 10.97 20.40
C GLY A 499 -12.64 12.40 20.81
N THR A 500 -12.08 13.41 20.13
CA THR A 500 -12.52 14.80 20.29
C THR A 500 -13.70 15.16 19.37
N GLY A 501 -14.09 14.31 18.42
CA GLY A 501 -15.15 14.61 17.45
C GLY A 501 -14.85 15.85 16.61
N THR A 502 -13.59 16.05 16.19
CA THR A 502 -13.19 17.20 15.37
C THR A 502 -13.12 16.85 13.88
N GLY A 503 -13.16 17.87 13.02
CA GLY A 503 -13.06 17.66 11.56
C GLY A 503 -14.29 16.95 10.99
N PRO A 504 -14.11 15.87 10.20
CA PRO A 504 -15.23 15.08 9.67
C PRO A 504 -16.12 14.47 10.76
N TRP A 505 -15.59 14.31 11.98
CA TRP A 505 -16.28 13.67 13.11
C TRP A 505 -17.14 14.62 13.95
N LYS A 506 -17.40 15.86 13.48
CA LYS A 506 -18.20 16.87 14.20
C LYS A 506 -19.59 16.37 14.59
N PHE A 507 -20.20 15.51 13.76
CA PHE A 507 -21.51 14.91 14.03
C PHE A 507 -21.54 14.04 15.30
N LEU A 508 -20.38 13.64 15.84
CA LEU A 508 -20.32 12.93 17.12
C LEU A 508 -20.60 13.82 18.35
N ARG A 509 -20.54 15.15 18.18
CA ARG A 509 -20.74 16.12 19.27
C ARG A 509 -22.21 16.48 19.54
N GLY A 510 -23.14 16.02 18.70
CA GLY A 510 -24.56 16.40 18.74
C GLY A 510 -24.92 17.32 17.59
#